data_AF-A0AAD3XY06-F1
#
_entry.id   AF-A0AAD3XY06-F1
#
_cell.length_a   1.000
_cell.length_b   1.000
_cell.length_c   1.000
_cell.angle_alpha   90.00
_cell.angle_beta   90.00
_cell.angle_gamma   90.00
#
_symmetry.space_group_name_H-M   'P 1'
#
loop_
_entity.id
_entity.type
_entity.pdbx_description
1 polymer ?
#
loop_
_entity_poly.entity_id
_entity_poly.type
_entity_poly.pdbx_seq_one_letter_code
_entity_poly.pdbx_strand_id
1 'polypeptide(L)'
;MGVHDIASIVRVHIQLLGFHSLTGRNDLCQILKEDPLKLFSLASKSKSNKGIGVDVYQNPSKHQEKATFLLRLGYAKNSDDMSKALKQFRGRGDQLQERFDCLVRAGLESDVVTNMIKQAPSVLNQTKDVLEKKIDYLRSYLGYPLDSVVVFPSYLCYDMDRIHLRFSMYVWLRNKGAAKPRLSLSTILACSDSRFMKYFVAIQPQGPTMWETLKKNLTLKLSWIFSAVTFHKCFMLGAEMLLFGIWRLLFS
;
A
#
# COMPACT_ATOMS: atom_id res chain seq x y z
N MET A 1 15.60 7.04 39.21
CA MET A 1 16.06 6.35 37.99
C MET A 1 16.79 7.37 37.12
N GLY A 2 18.08 7.14 36.85
CA GLY A 2 18.88 8.11 36.09
C GLY A 2 18.55 8.05 34.61
N VAL A 3 18.77 9.15 33.89
CA VAL A 3 18.64 9.22 32.42
C VAL A 3 19.47 8.12 31.72
N HIS A 4 20.56 7.70 32.37
CA HIS A 4 21.46 6.64 31.93
C HIS A 4 20.83 5.23 31.94
N ASP A 5 19.88 4.97 32.84
CA ASP A 5 19.20 3.66 32.97
C ASP A 5 18.16 3.47 31.85
N ILE A 6 17.45 4.54 31.52
CA ILE A 6 16.46 4.57 30.43
C ILE A 6 17.15 4.39 29.08
N ALA A 7 18.30 5.04 28.89
CA ALA A 7 19.09 4.90 27.67
C ALA A 7 19.57 3.46 27.46
N SER A 8 19.94 2.74 28.54
CA SER A 8 20.36 1.34 28.48
C SER A 8 19.20 0.41 28.08
N ILE A 9 18.01 0.62 28.67
CA ILE A 9 16.80 -0.19 28.38
C ILE A 9 16.36 -0.03 26.92
N VAL A 10 16.33 1.21 26.42
CA VAL A 10 15.97 1.52 25.02
C VAL A 10 16.97 0.92 24.03
N ARG A 11 18.26 0.87 24.41
CA ARG A 11 19.33 0.30 23.57
C ARG A 11 19.21 -1.23 23.43
N VAL A 12 18.82 -1.92 24.49
CA VAL A 12 18.64 -3.38 24.49
C VAL A 12 17.35 -3.80 23.77
N HIS A 13 16.30 -2.97 23.85
CA HIS A 13 14.96 -3.33 23.34
C HIS A 13 14.48 -2.43 22.20
N ILE A 14 15.38 -1.98 21.31
CA ILE A 14 15.02 -1.14 20.15
C ILE A 14 14.00 -1.80 19.20
N GLN A 15 13.90 -3.14 19.26
CA GLN A 15 12.90 -3.92 18.52
C GLN A 15 11.46 -3.75 19.05
N LEU A 16 11.26 -3.26 20.29
CA LEU A 16 9.93 -3.01 20.86
C LEU A 16 9.26 -1.72 20.35
N LEU A 17 10.06 -0.77 19.84
CA LEU A 17 9.54 0.47 19.26
C LEU A 17 8.99 0.28 17.84
N GLY A 18 9.12 -0.92 17.28
CA GLY A 18 8.67 -1.31 15.95
C GLY A 18 7.18 -1.68 15.85
N PHE A 19 6.33 -1.39 16.84
CA PHE A 19 4.89 -1.68 16.75
C PHE A 19 4.08 -0.48 16.24
N HIS A 20 3.56 -0.66 15.03
CA HIS A 20 2.72 0.28 14.32
C HIS A 20 1.30 0.26 14.93
N SER A 21 0.78 1.45 15.22
CA SER A 21 -0.57 1.74 15.72
C SER A 21 -0.86 1.46 17.20
N LEU A 22 -0.26 2.24 18.10
CA LEU A 22 -0.83 2.50 19.43
C LEU A 22 -1.41 3.91 19.47
N THR A 23 -2.70 3.99 19.17
CA THR A 23 -3.56 5.09 19.62
C THR A 23 -3.54 5.10 21.15
N GLY A 24 -2.69 5.95 21.73
CA GLY A 24 -2.60 6.15 23.18
C GLY A 24 -1.16 6.33 23.69
N ARG A 25 -0.41 7.31 23.17
CA ARG A 25 0.97 7.59 23.61
C ARG A 25 1.08 8.06 25.07
N ASN A 26 -0.01 8.59 25.64
CA ASN A 26 -0.01 9.19 26.97
C ASN A 26 0.00 8.11 28.08
N ASP A 27 -0.76 7.02 27.89
CA ASP A 27 -0.88 5.96 28.90
C ASP A 27 0.41 5.14 29.04
N LEU A 28 1.11 4.89 27.93
CA LEU A 28 2.36 4.13 27.93
C LEU A 28 3.49 4.88 28.65
N CYS A 29 3.53 6.20 28.48
CA CYS A 29 4.54 7.06 29.10
C CYS A 29 4.32 7.15 30.62
N GLN A 30 3.06 7.09 31.07
CA GLN A 30 2.72 7.04 32.49
C GLN A 30 3.08 5.68 33.12
N ILE A 31 2.80 4.58 32.43
CA ILE A 31 3.18 3.22 32.88
C ILE A 31 4.71 3.07 33.01
N LEU A 32 5.47 3.61 32.06
CA LEU A 32 6.94 3.61 32.09
C LEU A 32 7.53 4.45 33.23
N LYS A 33 6.83 5.50 33.67
CA LYS A 33 7.25 6.34 34.81
C LYS A 33 6.96 5.68 36.15
N GLU A 34 5.87 4.91 36.25
CA GLU A 34 5.46 4.27 37.49
C GLU A 34 6.21 2.96 37.77
N ASP A 35 6.36 2.08 36.77
CA ASP A 35 7.09 0.82 36.92
C ASP A 35 7.51 0.24 35.54
N PRO A 36 8.80 0.36 35.16
CA PRO A 36 9.30 -0.16 33.89
C PRO A 36 9.10 -1.67 33.70
N LEU A 37 8.97 -2.44 34.79
CA LEU A 37 8.84 -3.89 34.73
C LEU A 37 7.41 -4.35 34.35
N LYS A 38 6.40 -3.49 34.51
CA LYS A 38 5.02 -3.76 34.05
C LYS A 38 4.90 -3.82 32.53
N LEU A 39 5.88 -3.29 31.78
CA LEU A 39 5.92 -3.40 30.33
C LEU A 39 6.04 -4.87 29.87
N PHE A 40 6.81 -5.68 30.60
CA PHE A 40 7.03 -7.09 30.26
C PHE A 40 5.81 -7.98 30.55
N SER A 41 4.98 -7.61 31.53
CA SER A 41 3.73 -8.33 31.81
C SER A 41 2.67 -8.06 30.75
N LEU A 42 2.66 -6.86 30.16
CA LEU A 42 1.82 -6.52 29.01
C LEU A 42 2.30 -7.22 27.72
N ALA A 43 3.61 -7.29 27.48
CA ALA A 43 4.17 -8.02 26.35
C ALA A 43 3.95 -9.55 26.43
N SER A 44 3.94 -10.11 27.64
CA SER A 44 3.75 -11.55 27.88
C SER A 44 2.30 -12.05 27.73
N LYS A 45 1.30 -11.17 27.56
CA LYS A 45 -0.07 -11.58 27.21
C LYS A 45 -0.26 -11.92 25.72
N SER A 46 0.82 -11.97 24.93
CA SER A 46 0.79 -12.41 23.53
C SER A 46 1.42 -13.80 23.34
N LYS A 47 0.90 -14.82 24.03
CA LYS A 47 1.17 -16.22 23.67
C LYS A 47 -0.15 -16.98 23.49
N SER A 48 -0.50 -17.15 22.22
CA SER A 48 -0.88 -18.43 21.60
C SER A 48 -1.38 -19.51 22.57
N ASN A 49 -2.69 -19.73 22.62
CA ASN A 49 -3.21 -21.07 22.85
C ASN A 49 -3.31 -21.78 21.48
N LYS A 50 -2.39 -22.72 21.25
CA LYS A 50 -2.59 -23.84 20.31
C LYS A 50 -3.27 -24.95 21.10
N GLY A 51 -4.52 -25.24 20.75
CA GLY A 51 -5.30 -26.34 21.33
C GLY A 51 -6.66 -26.42 20.64
N ILE A 52 -6.92 -27.59 20.08
CA ILE A 52 -8.11 -28.06 19.34
C ILE A 52 -9.45 -27.50 19.84
N GLY A 53 -10.32 -27.12 18.89
CA GLY A 53 -11.77 -27.09 19.07
C GLY A 53 -12.38 -25.70 19.25
N VAL A 54 -13.07 -25.23 18.21
CA VAL A 54 -14.16 -24.22 18.25
C VAL A 54 -13.84 -22.93 19.01
N ASP A 55 -13.28 -21.93 18.31
CA ASP A 55 -13.33 -20.55 18.78
C ASP A 55 -14.31 -19.73 17.92
N VAL A 56 -15.58 -19.84 18.30
CA VAL A 56 -16.68 -18.96 17.91
C VAL A 56 -16.74 -17.80 18.91
N TYR A 57 -15.67 -17.03 19.13
CA TYR A 57 -15.78 -15.75 19.85
C TYR A 57 -14.87 -14.67 19.26
N GLN A 58 -14.92 -14.50 17.94
CA GLN A 58 -14.60 -13.21 17.34
C GLN A 58 -15.85 -12.36 17.31
N ASN A 59 -15.76 -11.12 17.83
CA ASN A 59 -16.86 -10.15 17.95
C ASN A 59 -17.86 -10.27 16.78
N PRO A 60 -19.08 -10.83 16.99
CA PRO A 60 -19.99 -11.23 15.93
C PRO A 60 -20.35 -10.08 14.98
N SER A 61 -20.34 -8.84 15.48
CA SER A 61 -20.65 -7.63 14.72
C SER A 61 -19.73 -7.40 13.51
N LYS A 62 -18.40 -7.56 13.63
CA LYS A 62 -17.47 -7.24 12.54
C LYS A 62 -17.51 -8.25 11.39
N HIS A 63 -17.69 -9.52 11.73
CA HIS A 63 -17.84 -10.58 10.73
C HIS A 63 -19.21 -10.53 10.05
N GLN A 64 -20.24 -10.09 10.77
CA GLN A 64 -21.58 -9.93 10.23
C GLN A 64 -21.66 -8.79 9.20
N GLU A 65 -21.01 -7.65 9.45
CA GLU A 65 -20.91 -6.56 8.46
C GLU A 65 -20.21 -7.02 7.17
N LYS A 66 -19.09 -7.73 7.32
CA LYS A 66 -18.35 -8.28 6.17
C LYS A 66 -19.15 -9.32 5.40
N ALA A 67 -19.81 -10.25 6.09
CA ALA A 67 -20.69 -11.23 5.46
C ALA A 67 -21.85 -10.55 4.72
N THR A 68 -22.42 -9.49 5.30
CA THR A 68 -23.48 -8.69 4.66
C THR A 68 -23.00 -8.04 3.35
N PHE A 69 -21.79 -7.47 3.36
CA PHE A 69 -21.16 -6.94 2.15
C PHE A 69 -20.97 -8.04 1.08
N LEU A 70 -20.47 -9.22 1.46
CA LEU A 70 -20.28 -10.34 0.52
C LEU A 70 -21.61 -10.88 -0.03
N LEU A 71 -22.67 -10.91 0.77
CA LEU A 71 -24.01 -11.24 0.29
C LEU A 71 -24.49 -10.26 -0.78
N ARG A 72 -24.23 -8.95 -0.60
CA ARG A 72 -24.55 -7.90 -1.59
C ARG A 72 -23.74 -8.04 -2.88
N LEU A 73 -22.49 -8.51 -2.81
CA LEU A 73 -21.70 -8.90 -3.99
C LEU A 73 -22.23 -10.17 -4.67
N GLY A 74 -23.21 -10.86 -4.07
CA GLY A 74 -23.85 -12.06 -4.61
C GLY A 74 -23.09 -13.34 -4.31
N TYR A 75 -22.38 -13.43 -3.18
CA TYR A 75 -21.92 -14.72 -2.65
C TYR A 75 -23.07 -15.43 -1.93
N ALA A 76 -23.26 -16.73 -2.18
CA ALA A 76 -24.32 -17.49 -1.53
C ALA A 76 -24.03 -17.71 -0.03
N LYS A 77 -25.05 -17.51 0.82
CA LYS A 77 -24.94 -17.72 2.27
C LYS A 77 -24.52 -19.17 2.57
N ASN A 78 -23.61 -19.34 3.53
CA ASN A 78 -23.10 -20.65 3.98
C ASN A 78 -22.46 -21.52 2.88
N SER A 79 -22.07 -20.94 1.74
CA SER A 79 -21.36 -21.67 0.69
C SER A 79 -19.85 -21.75 0.95
N ASP A 80 -19.19 -22.71 0.30
CA ASP A 80 -17.72 -22.79 0.30
C ASP A 80 -17.08 -21.52 -0.26
N ASP A 81 -17.71 -20.92 -1.28
CA ASP A 81 -17.22 -19.69 -1.90
C ASP A 81 -17.35 -18.48 -0.96
N MET A 82 -18.40 -18.42 -0.14
CA MET A 82 -18.49 -17.44 0.95
C MET A 82 -17.35 -17.62 1.97
N SER A 83 -17.06 -18.87 2.36
CA SER A 83 -15.95 -19.18 3.28
C SER A 83 -14.59 -18.77 2.70
N LYS A 84 -14.36 -19.00 1.40
CA LYS A 84 -13.16 -18.55 0.69
C LYS A 84 -13.09 -17.02 0.62
N ALA A 85 -14.18 -16.36 0.24
CA ALA A 85 -14.25 -14.90 0.14
C ALA A 85 -13.97 -14.22 1.49
N LEU A 86 -14.54 -14.73 2.59
CA LEU A 86 -14.27 -14.23 3.93
C LEU A 86 -12.78 -14.25 4.29
N LYS A 87 -11.98 -15.18 3.74
CA LYS A 87 -10.52 -15.23 3.92
C LYS A 87 -9.76 -14.31 2.96
N GLN A 88 -10.26 -14.15 1.73
CA GLN A 88 -9.59 -13.36 0.67
C GLN A 88 -9.70 -11.85 0.88
N PHE A 89 -10.88 -11.35 1.25
CA PHE A 89 -11.10 -9.92 1.51
C PHE A 89 -10.48 -9.51 2.85
N ARG A 90 -9.80 -8.36 2.90
CA ARG A 90 -9.18 -7.83 4.12
C ARG A 90 -9.85 -6.52 4.54
N GLY A 91 -10.30 -6.46 5.79
CA GLY A 91 -11.00 -5.30 6.36
C GLY A 91 -12.43 -5.62 6.80
N ARG A 92 -13.06 -4.65 7.44
CA ARG A 92 -14.48 -4.68 7.83
C ARG A 92 -15.40 -4.42 6.63
N GLY A 93 -16.69 -4.72 6.78
CA GLY A 93 -17.69 -4.51 5.71
C GLY A 93 -17.78 -3.06 5.24
N ASP A 94 -17.75 -2.10 6.17
CA ASP A 94 -17.78 -0.66 5.86
C ASP A 94 -16.55 -0.20 5.06
N GLN A 95 -15.36 -0.68 5.42
CA GLN A 95 -14.11 -0.37 4.70
C GLN A 95 -14.09 -0.98 3.29
N LEU A 96 -14.65 -2.18 3.14
CA LEU A 96 -14.79 -2.82 1.83
C LEU A 96 -15.80 -2.08 0.96
N GLN A 97 -16.92 -1.64 1.55
CA GLN A 97 -17.91 -0.81 0.87
C GLN A 97 -17.30 0.52 0.43
N GLU A 98 -16.53 1.20 1.27
CA GLU A 98 -15.88 2.46 0.90
C GLU A 98 -14.95 2.29 -0.32
N ARG A 99 -14.17 1.20 -0.36
CA ARG A 99 -13.28 0.89 -1.49
C ARG A 99 -14.06 0.51 -2.75
N PHE A 100 -15.20 -0.17 -2.59
CA PHE A 100 -16.11 -0.46 -3.69
C PHE A 100 -16.71 0.84 -4.26
N ASP A 101 -17.22 1.71 -3.39
CA ASP A 101 -17.83 2.99 -3.76
C ASP A 101 -16.82 3.94 -4.41
N CYS A 102 -15.54 3.84 -4.05
CA CYS A 102 -14.46 4.52 -4.77
C CYS A 102 -14.42 4.16 -6.26
N LEU A 103 -14.60 2.88 -6.61
CA LEU A 103 -14.58 2.42 -8.00
C LEU A 103 -15.83 2.88 -8.75
N VAL A 104 -16.98 2.85 -8.09
CA VAL A 104 -18.24 3.35 -8.65
C VAL A 104 -18.17 4.86 -8.88
N ARG A 105 -17.73 5.63 -7.88
CA ARG A 105 -17.55 7.10 -7.99
C ARG A 105 -16.52 7.48 -9.05
N ALA A 106 -15.57 6.61 -9.38
CA ALA A 106 -14.64 6.84 -10.48
C ALA A 106 -15.31 6.77 -11.87
N GLY A 107 -16.54 6.25 -11.95
CA GLY A 107 -17.37 6.18 -13.16
C GLY A 107 -17.62 4.74 -13.66
N LEU A 108 -17.37 3.71 -12.85
CA LEU A 108 -17.73 2.33 -13.20
C LEU A 108 -19.14 2.00 -12.72
N GLU A 109 -19.90 1.27 -13.54
CA GLU A 109 -21.21 0.75 -13.16
C GLU A 109 -21.10 -0.29 -12.03
N SER A 110 -22.07 -0.28 -11.11
CA SER A 110 -22.01 -1.09 -9.88
C SER A 110 -21.97 -2.61 -10.14
N ASP A 111 -22.69 -3.08 -11.16
CA ASP A 111 -22.69 -4.48 -11.60
C ASP A 111 -21.34 -4.87 -12.22
N VAL A 112 -20.74 -3.98 -13.01
CA VAL A 112 -19.39 -4.14 -13.57
C VAL A 112 -18.36 -4.23 -12.44
N VAL A 113 -18.41 -3.33 -11.46
CA VAL A 113 -17.53 -3.39 -10.28
C VAL A 113 -17.73 -4.70 -9.52
N THR A 114 -18.98 -5.14 -9.31
CA THR A 114 -19.29 -6.41 -8.63
C THR A 114 -18.63 -7.60 -9.33
N ASN A 115 -18.77 -7.70 -10.64
CA ASN A 115 -18.15 -8.76 -11.43
C ASN A 115 -16.62 -8.68 -11.38
N MET A 116 -16.07 -7.47 -11.52
CA MET A 116 -14.64 -7.21 -11.44
C MET A 116 -14.04 -7.64 -10.09
N ILE A 117 -14.71 -7.31 -8.99
CA ILE A 117 -14.26 -7.63 -7.63
C ILE A 117 -14.38 -9.13 -7.34
N LYS A 118 -15.40 -9.81 -7.86
CA LYS A 118 -15.48 -11.28 -7.78
C LYS A 118 -14.32 -11.97 -8.51
N GLN A 119 -13.90 -11.44 -9.65
CA GLN A 119 -12.75 -11.96 -10.40
C GLN A 119 -11.41 -11.63 -9.73
N ALA A 120 -11.29 -10.45 -9.11
CA ALA A 120 -10.07 -10.00 -8.45
C ALA A 120 -10.33 -9.41 -7.05
N PRO A 121 -10.61 -10.25 -6.04
CA PRO A 121 -10.89 -9.80 -4.67
C PRO A 121 -9.77 -8.96 -4.05
N SER A 122 -8.52 -9.18 -4.49
CA SER A 122 -7.34 -8.47 -4.01
C SER A 122 -7.35 -6.97 -4.32
N VAL A 123 -8.17 -6.51 -5.27
CA VAL A 123 -8.37 -5.07 -5.54
C VAL A 123 -8.87 -4.36 -4.29
N LEU A 124 -9.88 -4.92 -3.60
CA LEU A 124 -10.39 -4.32 -2.36
C LEU A 124 -9.48 -4.54 -1.15
N ASN A 125 -8.31 -5.15 -1.31
CA ASN A 125 -7.29 -5.19 -0.26
C ASN A 125 -6.36 -3.96 -0.29
N GLN A 126 -6.47 -3.12 -1.32
CA GLN A 126 -5.81 -1.82 -1.37
C GLN A 126 -6.57 -0.80 -0.51
N THR A 127 -5.90 0.26 -0.06
CA THR A 127 -6.58 1.40 0.56
C THR A 127 -7.28 2.24 -0.50
N LYS A 128 -8.32 2.99 -0.10
CA LYS A 128 -9.03 3.92 -0.97
C LYS A 128 -8.09 4.91 -1.66
N ASP A 129 -7.21 5.57 -0.90
CA ASP A 129 -6.28 6.56 -1.45
C ASP A 129 -5.36 5.96 -2.53
N VAL A 130 -4.95 4.69 -2.35
CA VAL A 130 -4.14 3.98 -3.34
C VAL A 130 -4.94 3.65 -4.59
N LEU A 131 -6.21 3.27 -4.46
CA LEU A 131 -7.10 3.04 -5.59
C LEU A 131 -7.34 4.32 -6.39
N GLU A 132 -7.71 5.41 -5.71
CA GLU A 132 -7.95 6.73 -6.32
C GLU A 132 -6.69 7.20 -7.07
N LYS A 133 -5.51 7.09 -6.43
CA LYS A 133 -4.22 7.44 -7.05
C LYS A 133 -3.92 6.58 -8.29
N LYS A 134 -4.19 5.27 -8.26
CA LYS A 134 -3.94 4.38 -9.41
C LYS A 134 -4.89 4.68 -10.58
N ILE A 135 -6.13 5.03 -10.28
CA ILE A 135 -7.13 5.41 -11.30
C ILE A 135 -6.79 6.76 -11.93
N ASP A 136 -6.43 7.77 -11.12
CA ASP A 136 -5.97 9.06 -11.65
C ASP A 136 -4.71 8.87 -12.52
N TYR A 137 -3.74 8.09 -12.03
CA TYR A 137 -2.53 7.81 -12.79
C TYR A 137 -2.83 7.17 -14.16
N LEU A 138 -3.76 6.21 -14.19
CA LEU A 138 -4.19 5.54 -15.42
C LEU A 138 -4.76 6.52 -16.46
N ARG A 139 -5.68 7.40 -16.04
CA ARG A 139 -6.41 8.29 -16.93
C ARG A 139 -5.57 9.51 -17.32
N SER A 140 -5.01 10.18 -16.32
CA SER A 140 -4.36 11.48 -16.47
C SER A 140 -2.94 11.36 -17.04
N TYR A 141 -2.19 10.33 -16.63
CA TYR A 141 -0.78 10.19 -17.03
C TYR A 141 -0.57 9.13 -18.10
N LEU A 142 -1.23 7.97 -17.99
CA LEU A 142 -1.07 6.89 -18.97
C LEU A 142 -2.01 7.05 -20.18
N GLY A 143 -3.08 7.83 -20.05
CA GLY A 143 -4.04 8.09 -21.13
C GLY A 143 -4.89 6.87 -21.51
N TYR A 144 -5.09 5.93 -20.58
CA TYR A 144 -5.96 4.77 -20.80
C TYR A 144 -7.39 5.07 -20.35
N PRO A 145 -8.40 4.53 -21.06
CA PRO A 145 -9.78 4.61 -20.58
C PRO A 145 -9.95 3.80 -19.30
N LEU A 146 -10.88 4.22 -18.45
CA LEU A 146 -11.18 3.56 -17.17
C LEU A 146 -11.52 2.08 -17.34
N ASP A 147 -12.22 1.72 -18.42
CA ASP A 147 -12.59 0.36 -18.80
C ASP A 147 -11.39 -0.60 -18.91
N SER A 148 -10.18 -0.06 -19.12
CA SER A 148 -8.94 -0.87 -19.11
C SER A 148 -8.72 -1.58 -17.77
N VAL A 149 -9.21 -0.99 -16.66
CA VAL A 149 -9.18 -1.62 -15.34
C VAL A 149 -10.14 -2.79 -15.26
N VAL A 150 -11.32 -2.69 -15.87
CA VAL A 150 -12.31 -3.78 -15.90
C VAL A 150 -11.73 -4.98 -16.65
N VAL A 151 -11.06 -4.73 -17.78
CA VAL A 151 -10.41 -5.78 -18.58
C VAL A 151 -9.22 -6.41 -17.84
N PHE A 152 -8.49 -5.63 -17.02
CA PHE A 152 -7.34 -6.12 -16.27
C PHE A 152 -7.30 -5.57 -14.83
N PRO A 153 -8.12 -6.12 -13.91
CA PRO A 153 -8.30 -5.55 -12.57
C PRO A 153 -7.03 -5.61 -11.72
N SER A 154 -6.17 -6.60 -11.99
CA SER A 154 -4.87 -6.75 -11.33
C SER A 154 -3.95 -5.55 -11.52
N TYR A 155 -4.22 -4.64 -12.48
CA TYR A 155 -3.59 -3.32 -12.54
C TYR A 155 -3.60 -2.62 -11.17
N LEU A 156 -4.76 -2.62 -10.49
CA LEU A 156 -4.94 -1.97 -9.20
C LEU A 156 -4.16 -2.65 -8.07
N CYS A 157 -3.62 -3.85 -8.29
CA CYS A 157 -2.88 -4.61 -7.30
C CYS A 157 -1.36 -4.45 -7.44
N TYR A 158 -0.85 -3.95 -8.57
CA TYR A 158 0.59 -3.71 -8.74
C TYR A 158 1.07 -2.48 -7.98
N ASP A 159 2.32 -2.50 -7.54
CA ASP A 159 2.97 -1.35 -6.93
C ASP A 159 3.11 -0.19 -7.93
N MET A 160 2.92 1.04 -7.43
CA MET A 160 3.03 2.25 -8.24
C MET A 160 4.39 2.36 -8.94
N ASP A 161 5.46 1.93 -8.28
CA ASP A 161 6.82 1.95 -8.84
C ASP A 161 6.94 1.04 -10.06
N ARG A 162 6.40 -0.17 -9.98
CA ARG A 162 6.37 -1.11 -11.10
C ARG A 162 5.54 -0.57 -12.26
N ILE A 163 4.38 0.02 -11.96
CA ILE A 163 3.52 0.65 -12.97
C ILE A 163 4.30 1.79 -13.65
N HIS A 164 4.80 2.75 -12.88
CA HIS A 164 5.49 3.91 -13.41
C HIS A 164 6.72 3.55 -14.23
N LEU A 165 7.60 2.69 -13.70
CA LEU A 165 8.85 2.31 -14.34
C LEU A 165 8.62 1.60 -15.68
N ARG A 166 7.72 0.61 -15.71
CA ARG A 166 7.44 -0.15 -16.94
C ARG A 166 6.73 0.68 -18.00
N PHE A 167 5.77 1.52 -17.61
CA PHE A 167 5.12 2.43 -18.54
C PHE A 167 6.08 3.49 -19.08
N SER A 168 6.99 4.00 -18.26
CA SER A 168 7.99 4.98 -18.73
C SER A 168 8.89 4.38 -19.81
N MET A 169 9.31 3.13 -19.63
CA MET A 169 10.09 2.42 -20.65
C MET A 169 9.27 2.16 -21.93
N TYR A 170 8.00 1.75 -21.78
CA TYR A 170 7.10 1.57 -22.91
C TYR A 170 6.87 2.87 -23.69
N VAL A 171 6.64 4.00 -23.00
CA VAL A 171 6.49 5.32 -23.64
C VAL A 171 7.76 5.71 -24.39
N TRP A 172 8.94 5.48 -23.80
CA TRP A 172 10.20 5.71 -24.48
C TRP A 172 10.35 4.89 -25.77
N LEU A 173 10.03 3.58 -25.73
CA LEU A 173 10.03 2.72 -26.92
C LEU A 173 9.04 3.21 -27.97
N ARG A 174 7.82 3.58 -27.55
CA ARG A 174 6.78 4.09 -28.44
C ARG A 174 7.24 5.36 -29.16
N ASN A 175 7.86 6.29 -28.44
CA ASN A 175 8.39 7.54 -29.00
C ASN A 175 9.54 7.31 -29.99
N LYS A 176 10.25 6.18 -29.87
CA LYS A 176 11.26 5.71 -30.83
C LYS A 176 10.69 4.91 -32.00
N GLY A 177 9.37 4.70 -32.06
CA GLY A 177 8.74 3.83 -33.06
C GLY A 177 9.01 2.34 -32.86
N ALA A 178 9.56 1.95 -31.70
CA ALA A 178 9.99 0.58 -31.39
C ALA A 178 8.93 -0.24 -30.64
N ALA A 179 7.75 0.31 -30.40
CA ALA A 179 6.63 -0.39 -29.77
C ALA A 179 5.30 0.00 -30.43
N LYS A 180 4.37 -0.95 -30.49
CA LYS A 180 3.02 -0.72 -31.00
C LYS A 180 2.30 0.35 -30.15
N PRO A 181 1.46 1.21 -30.77
CA PRO A 181 0.61 2.11 -30.00
C PRO A 181 -0.40 1.31 -29.17
N ARG A 182 -0.70 1.82 -27.96
CA ARG A 182 -1.76 1.32 -27.06
C ARG A 182 -1.66 -0.18 -26.72
N LEU A 183 -0.49 -0.66 -26.28
CA LEU A 183 -0.39 -2.00 -25.67
C LEU A 183 -1.30 -2.15 -24.45
N SER A 184 -1.86 -3.33 -24.21
CA SER A 184 -2.72 -3.55 -23.04
C SER A 184 -1.93 -3.42 -21.72
N LEU A 185 -2.63 -3.09 -20.63
CA LEU A 185 -2.05 -3.02 -19.29
C LEU A 185 -1.37 -4.35 -18.90
N SER A 186 -2.00 -5.48 -19.24
CA SER A 186 -1.50 -6.82 -18.94
C SER A 186 -0.19 -7.13 -19.67
N THR A 187 -0.08 -6.76 -20.95
CA THR A 187 1.15 -6.97 -21.74
C THR A 187 2.36 -6.26 -21.12
N ILE A 188 2.15 -5.07 -20.56
CA ILE A 188 3.22 -4.27 -19.95
C ILE A 188 3.54 -4.76 -18.53
N LEU A 189 2.53 -5.06 -17.71
CA LEU A 189 2.70 -5.27 -16.25
C LEU A 189 2.82 -6.72 -15.82
N ALA A 190 2.15 -7.66 -16.51
CA ALA A 190 1.98 -9.03 -16.03
C ALA A 190 3.24 -9.90 -16.20
N CYS A 191 4.12 -9.56 -17.15
CA CYS A 191 5.31 -10.36 -17.41
C CYS A 191 6.35 -10.25 -16.28
N SER A 192 7.15 -11.31 -16.08
CA SER A 192 8.27 -11.30 -15.13
C SER A 192 9.29 -10.20 -15.49
N ASP A 193 10.14 -9.82 -14.55
CA ASP A 193 11.19 -8.82 -14.82
C ASP A 193 12.15 -9.31 -15.90
N SER A 194 12.52 -10.60 -15.90
CA SER A 194 13.35 -11.19 -16.96
C SER A 194 12.72 -11.07 -18.35
N ARG A 195 11.42 -11.34 -18.48
CA ARG A 195 10.68 -11.17 -19.75
C ARG A 195 10.58 -9.70 -20.13
N PHE A 196 10.34 -8.81 -19.17
CA PHE A 196 10.29 -7.37 -19.43
C PHE A 196 11.65 -6.87 -19.94
N MET A 197 12.75 -7.28 -19.31
CA MET A 197 14.10 -6.94 -19.76
C MET A 197 14.36 -7.40 -21.19
N LYS A 198 13.99 -8.65 -21.54
CA LYS A 198 14.18 -9.18 -22.88
C LYS A 198 13.33 -8.47 -23.94
N TYR A 199 12.05 -8.25 -23.67
CA TYR A 199 11.07 -7.83 -24.68
C TYR A 199 10.68 -6.34 -24.63
N PHE A 200 11.21 -5.57 -23.71
CA PHE A 200 11.03 -4.12 -23.69
C PHE A 200 12.39 -3.42 -23.59
N VAL A 201 13.27 -3.89 -22.72
CA VAL A 201 14.54 -3.19 -22.47
C VAL A 201 15.57 -3.50 -23.54
N ALA A 202 15.76 -4.76 -23.91
CA ALA A 202 16.83 -5.18 -24.82
C ALA A 202 16.48 -5.06 -26.32
N ILE A 203 15.29 -4.57 -26.67
CA ILE A 203 14.88 -4.40 -28.08
C ILE A 203 15.72 -3.32 -28.77
N GLN A 204 16.09 -2.27 -28.04
CA GLN A 204 16.88 -1.15 -28.55
C GLN A 204 18.26 -1.19 -27.89
N PRO A 205 19.37 -0.92 -28.62
CA PRO A 205 20.70 -0.95 -28.03
C PRO A 205 20.87 -0.01 -26.82
N GLN A 206 20.16 1.12 -26.80
CA GLN A 206 20.19 2.14 -25.76
C GLN A 206 19.20 1.84 -24.62
N GLY A 207 18.37 0.82 -24.78
CA GLY A 207 17.31 0.49 -23.83
C GLY A 207 17.82 0.14 -22.44
N PRO A 208 18.89 -0.67 -22.26
CA PRO A 208 19.47 -0.93 -20.93
C PRO A 208 19.92 0.34 -20.21
N THR A 209 20.60 1.25 -20.92
CA THR A 209 21.03 2.53 -20.36
C THR A 209 19.84 3.39 -19.95
N MET A 210 18.81 3.48 -20.81
CA MET A 210 17.60 4.23 -20.49
C MET A 210 16.87 3.62 -19.29
N TRP A 211 16.78 2.30 -19.19
CA TRP A 211 16.16 1.60 -18.07
C TRP A 211 16.86 1.91 -16.74
N GLU A 212 18.19 1.92 -16.70
CA GLU A 212 18.94 2.34 -15.51
C GLU A 212 18.67 3.81 -15.13
N THR A 213 18.62 4.71 -16.12
CA THR A 213 18.25 6.11 -15.89
C THR A 213 16.87 6.25 -15.27
N LEU A 214 15.87 5.53 -15.80
CA LEU A 214 14.51 5.53 -15.26
C LEU A 214 14.45 5.00 -13.82
N LYS A 215 15.20 3.93 -13.51
CA LYS A 215 15.30 3.40 -12.14
C LYS A 215 15.91 4.41 -11.17
N LYS A 216 17.00 5.08 -11.56
CA LYS A 216 17.63 6.13 -10.75
C LYS A 216 16.66 7.27 -10.46
N ASN A 217 15.92 7.74 -11.47
CA ASN A 217 14.94 8.81 -11.31
C ASN A 217 13.80 8.45 -10.35
N LEU A 218 13.39 7.17 -10.33
CA LEU A 218 12.39 6.68 -9.38
C LEU A 218 12.91 6.72 -7.94
N THR A 219 14.14 6.24 -7.71
CA THR A 219 14.78 6.26 -6.38
C THR A 219 14.98 7.69 -5.87
N LEU A 220 15.39 8.61 -6.74
CA LEU A 220 15.57 10.02 -6.37
C LEU A 220 14.24 10.67 -5.95
N LYS A 221 13.13 10.43 -6.67
CA LYS A 221 11.82 10.96 -6.25
C LYS A 221 11.44 10.54 -4.83
N LEU A 222 11.75 9.31 -4.44
CA LEU A 222 11.53 8.84 -3.08
C LEU A 222 12.43 9.57 -2.08
N SER A 223 13.72 9.76 -2.38
CA SER A 223 14.64 10.48 -1.47
C SER A 223 14.24 11.94 -1.25
N TRP A 224 13.77 12.64 -2.29
CA TRP A 224 13.26 14.01 -2.16
C TRP A 224 11.98 14.07 -1.31
N ILE A 225 11.06 13.12 -1.46
CA ILE A 225 9.84 13.04 -0.62
C ILE A 225 10.21 12.74 0.83
N PHE A 226 11.15 11.82 1.07
CA PHE A 226 11.65 11.55 2.43
C PHE A 226 12.33 12.79 3.05
N SER A 227 13.12 13.54 2.29
CA SER A 227 13.72 14.79 2.76
C SER A 227 12.66 15.86 3.05
N ALA A 228 11.65 16.03 2.19
CA ALA A 228 10.57 17.00 2.38
C ALA A 228 9.66 16.65 3.58
N VAL A 229 9.32 15.37 3.76
CA VAL A 229 8.53 14.89 4.91
C VAL A 229 9.32 14.98 6.22
N THR A 230 10.64 14.74 6.17
CA THR A 230 11.53 14.93 7.32
C THR A 230 11.62 16.41 7.68
N PHE A 231 11.72 17.29 6.69
CA PHE A 231 11.74 18.74 6.89
C PHE A 231 10.42 19.26 7.47
N HIS A 232 9.27 18.77 6.99
CA HIS A 232 7.96 19.14 7.52
C HIS A 232 7.74 18.62 8.95
N LYS A 233 8.23 17.42 9.28
CA LYS A 233 8.24 16.92 10.67
C LYS A 233 9.16 17.71 11.60
N CYS A 234 10.32 18.17 11.12
CA CYS A 234 11.21 19.05 11.89
C CYS A 234 10.60 20.43 12.14
N PHE A 235 9.87 20.97 11.16
CA PHE A 235 9.14 22.24 11.28
C PHE A 235 7.99 22.15 12.30
N MET A 236 7.22 21.06 12.28
CA MET A 236 6.09 20.85 13.22
C MET A 236 6.51 20.48 14.66
N LEU A 237 7.78 20.10 14.89
CA LEU A 237 8.33 19.76 16.20
C LEU A 237 9.09 20.93 16.86
N GLY A 238 9.01 22.15 16.32
CA GLY A 238 9.51 23.36 16.99
C GLY A 238 11.03 23.45 17.13
N ALA A 239 11.81 22.84 16.22
CA ALA A 239 13.25 23.06 16.15
C ALA A 239 13.57 24.31 15.31
N GLU A 240 13.06 25.48 15.71
CA GLU A 240 13.44 26.75 15.10
C GLU A 240 14.76 27.26 15.69
N MET A 241 15.79 27.32 14.83
CA MET A 241 16.69 28.48 14.64
C MET A 241 18.02 28.09 13.98
N LEU A 242 18.46 26.83 14.04
CA LEU A 242 19.73 26.41 13.41
C LEU A 242 19.58 25.93 11.96
N LEU A 243 18.46 25.28 11.61
CA LEU A 243 18.28 24.71 10.27
C LEU A 243 17.90 25.77 9.21
N PHE A 244 17.26 26.88 9.61
CA PHE A 244 16.95 27.98 8.69
C PHE A 244 18.21 28.71 8.22
N GLY A 245 19.22 28.83 9.09
CA GLY A 245 20.53 29.39 8.73
C GLY A 245 21.32 28.50 7.77
N ILE A 246 21.28 27.18 7.98
CA ILE A 246 21.94 26.20 7.08
C ILE A 246 21.22 26.13 5.72
N TRP A 247 19.89 26.25 5.69
CA TRP A 247 19.14 26.28 4.43
C TRP A 247 19.49 27.50 3.58
N ARG A 248 19.68 28.67 4.19
CA ARG A 248 20.06 29.91 3.49
C ARG A 248 21.50 29.89 2.95
N LEU A 249 22.39 29.10 3.56
CA LEU A 249 23.79 28.92 3.13
C LEU A 249 23.98 27.88 2.02
N LEU A 250 23.06 26.91 1.90
CA LEU A 250 23.16 25.84 0.89
C LEU A 250 22.41 26.16 -0.42
N PHE A 251 21.58 27.20 -0.44
CA PHE A 251 20.71 27.55 -1.58
C PHE A 251 20.81 29.02 -2.02
N SER A 252 21.94 29.68 -1.72
CA SER A 252 22.32 30.96 -2.33
C SER A 252 23.53 30.80 -3.24
#